data_AF-A0A7R8WHA7-F1
#
_entry.id   AF-A0A7R8WHA7-F1
#
_cell.length_a   1.000
_cell.length_b   1.000
_cell.length_c   1.000
_cell.angle_alpha   90.00
_cell.angle_beta   90.00
_cell.angle_gamma   90.00
#
_symmetry.space_group_name_H-M   'P 1'
#
loop_
_entity.id
_entity.type
_entity.pdbx_description
1 polymer ?
#
loop_
_entity_poly.entity_id
_entity_poly.type
_entity_poly.pdbx_seq_one_letter_code
_entity_poly.pdbx_strand_id
1 'polypeptide(L)'
;MGYTHAVSIILSQMDAYIGFYTLVYLLFCIGLVFPPNEFRAAGLTITDLFHGGSRKKYSLPNSYVSRVLSLCSWIGDESFQFIHFHIRRTALNFVIFSALPLGYMIGLTYIIPDPLALLTPSTEDGFISNWFFHTITYPLTMLIAAFPIASCTLVYRSRFTDWQKHPIVKRLQAFKDSPRDSWHKVASAINTEFRRVDKFSTSALSPFRVFVLDSWIISTGPLSLSLVQKSDALLSIVRSDQHRVLGPSGTVDRDSPVGSTGQFLTLLVTSITRKVDPFTIRLRSSEYHDFRSRISSPILNLNNIEAFKDSPRDSWHTVASAINTEFRRVDKFSTSALSPFRVFVLDSWIISTGPLSLSLVQKSDALLSIVRSDQHRVLGPSGTVDRDSPVGSTGQFLTLLVTSITRKVDPFTIRLRSSEYHDFRSRISSPILNLNNIEVKGSISDEFVAVFKEEILANPTVRISQSSLEACIGCMQRQSDVALERICLRSNSIHNESVQNPSGPRDRCTECSCRPMWCSSCLAKWFASRQDQHNTHSWLSSRAPCPTCRSLFCILDVLPIQTTE
;
A
#
# COMPACT_ATOMS: atom_id res chain seq x y z
N MET A 1 -50.17 -11.51 -50.39
CA MET A 1 -49.38 -10.58 -49.55
C MET A 1 -49.57 -10.76 -48.05
N GLY A 2 -50.74 -11.22 -47.54
CA GLY A 2 -50.94 -11.43 -46.08
C GLY A 2 -50.14 -12.60 -45.47
N TYR A 3 -50.01 -13.72 -46.18
CA TYR A 3 -49.30 -14.91 -45.68
C TYR A 3 -47.80 -14.69 -45.47
N THR A 4 -47.13 -13.98 -46.39
CA THR A 4 -45.69 -13.69 -46.29
C THR A 4 -45.38 -12.75 -45.13
N HIS A 5 -46.31 -11.85 -44.79
CA HIS A 5 -46.17 -10.91 -43.68
C HIS A 5 -46.42 -11.58 -42.31
N ALA A 6 -47.36 -12.52 -42.24
CA ALA A 6 -47.61 -13.31 -41.04
C ALA A 6 -46.43 -14.26 -40.72
N VAL A 7 -45.86 -14.91 -41.75
CA VAL A 7 -44.69 -15.77 -41.59
C VAL A 7 -43.46 -14.98 -41.16
N SER A 8 -43.21 -13.78 -41.70
CA SER A 8 -42.07 -12.96 -41.26
C SER A 8 -42.22 -12.45 -39.82
N ILE A 9 -43.45 -12.14 -39.38
CA ILE A 9 -43.71 -11.75 -37.98
C ILE A 9 -43.46 -12.93 -37.04
N ILE A 10 -43.96 -14.13 -37.38
CA ILE A 10 -43.75 -15.35 -36.58
C ILE A 10 -42.26 -15.70 -36.47
N LEU A 11 -41.51 -15.62 -37.57
CA LEU A 11 -40.05 -15.85 -37.58
C LEU A 11 -39.32 -14.82 -36.71
N SER A 12 -39.66 -13.53 -36.83
CA SER A 12 -39.04 -12.48 -36.00
C SER A 12 -39.34 -12.66 -34.50
N GLN A 13 -40.52 -13.19 -34.16
CA GLN A 13 -40.92 -13.44 -32.80
C GLN A 13 -40.21 -14.69 -32.23
N MET A 14 -40.02 -15.74 -33.04
CA MET A 14 -39.20 -16.91 -32.67
C MET A 14 -37.74 -16.54 -32.42
N ASP A 15 -37.13 -15.73 -33.29
CA ASP A 15 -35.75 -15.27 -33.11
C ASP A 15 -35.60 -14.47 -31.80
N ALA A 16 -36.61 -13.68 -31.45
CA ALA A 16 -36.64 -12.95 -30.18
C ALA A 16 -36.73 -13.90 -28.96
N TYR A 17 -37.53 -14.97 -29.02
CA TYR A 17 -37.62 -15.95 -27.92
C TYR A 17 -36.33 -16.76 -27.74
N ILE A 18 -35.71 -17.20 -28.83
CA ILE A 18 -34.43 -17.90 -28.79
C ILE A 18 -33.34 -16.97 -28.23
N GLY A 19 -33.29 -15.72 -28.69
CA GLY A 19 -32.37 -14.71 -28.18
C GLY A 19 -32.55 -14.44 -26.69
N PHE A 20 -33.80 -14.29 -26.24
CA PHE A 20 -34.11 -14.09 -24.82
C PHE A 20 -33.71 -15.29 -23.97
N TYR A 21 -34.06 -16.51 -24.39
CA TYR A 21 -33.64 -17.73 -23.68
C TYR A 21 -32.12 -17.85 -23.60
N THR A 22 -31.42 -17.60 -24.70
CA THR A 22 -29.95 -17.64 -24.75
C THR A 22 -29.33 -16.66 -23.77
N LEU A 23 -29.85 -15.42 -23.71
CA LEU A 23 -29.42 -14.41 -22.76
C LEU A 23 -29.65 -14.87 -21.31
N VAL A 24 -30.85 -15.35 -21.00
CA VAL A 24 -31.21 -15.82 -19.65
C VAL A 24 -30.35 -17.02 -19.25
N TYR A 25 -30.14 -17.98 -20.15
CA TYR A 25 -29.32 -19.15 -19.91
C TYR A 25 -27.84 -18.80 -19.74
N LEU A 26 -27.33 -17.83 -20.51
CA LEU A 26 -25.97 -17.32 -20.36
C LEU A 26 -25.78 -16.61 -19.01
N LEU A 27 -26.74 -15.78 -18.60
CA LEU A 27 -26.74 -15.17 -17.27
C LEU A 27 -26.80 -16.23 -16.15
N PHE A 28 -27.61 -17.27 -16.33
CA PHE A 28 -27.66 -18.41 -15.41
C PHE A 28 -26.30 -19.14 -15.33
N CYS A 29 -25.64 -19.39 -16.46
CA CYS A 29 -24.33 -20.03 -16.50
C CYS A 29 -23.26 -19.17 -15.81
N ILE A 30 -23.24 -17.86 -16.09
CA ILE A 30 -22.33 -16.92 -15.42
C ILE A 30 -22.60 -16.92 -13.92
N GLY A 31 -23.86 -16.84 -13.49
CA GLY A 31 -24.25 -16.89 -12.08
C GLY A 31 -23.95 -18.22 -11.39
N LEU A 32 -23.86 -19.33 -12.14
CA LEU A 32 -23.54 -20.65 -11.58
C LEU A 32 -22.02 -20.91 -11.51
N VAL A 33 -21.26 -20.47 -12.52
CA VAL A 33 -19.79 -20.58 -12.57
C VAL A 33 -19.12 -19.54 -11.66
N PHE A 34 -19.63 -18.31 -11.67
CA PHE A 34 -19.17 -17.17 -10.88
C PHE A 34 -20.33 -16.61 -10.06
N PRO A 35 -20.74 -17.30 -8.97
CA PRO A 35 -21.88 -16.86 -8.20
C PRO A 35 -21.64 -15.47 -7.62
N PRO A 36 -22.53 -14.49 -7.93
CA PRO A 36 -22.41 -13.15 -7.40
C PRO A 36 -22.69 -13.17 -5.90
N ASN A 37 -22.40 -12.06 -5.21
CA ASN A 37 -22.46 -12.01 -3.74
C ASN A 37 -23.87 -12.29 -3.22
N GLU A 38 -24.90 -11.90 -3.98
CA GLU A 38 -26.31 -12.11 -3.67
C GLU A 38 -26.66 -13.60 -3.66
N PHE A 39 -26.13 -14.37 -4.63
CA PHE A 39 -26.38 -15.81 -4.71
C PHE A 39 -25.69 -16.55 -3.57
N ARG A 40 -24.50 -16.08 -3.16
CA ARG A 40 -23.79 -16.63 -1.99
C ARG A 40 -24.49 -16.30 -0.69
N ALA A 41 -24.96 -15.06 -0.55
CA ALA A 41 -25.75 -14.65 0.61
C ALA A 41 -27.07 -15.43 0.72
N ALA A 42 -27.69 -15.75 -0.43
CA ALA A 42 -28.88 -16.58 -0.52
C ALA A 42 -28.62 -18.10 -0.36
N GLY A 43 -27.36 -18.54 -0.28
CA GLY A 43 -27.00 -19.96 -0.19
C GLY A 43 -27.33 -20.76 -1.45
N LEU A 44 -27.30 -20.11 -2.63
CA LEU A 44 -27.52 -20.72 -3.94
C LEU A 44 -26.21 -21.20 -4.58
N THR A 45 -25.21 -21.57 -3.78
CA THR A 45 -23.98 -22.14 -4.30
C THR A 45 -24.14 -23.63 -4.56
N ILE A 46 -23.37 -24.16 -5.53
CA ILE A 46 -23.33 -25.61 -5.81
C ILE A 46 -22.99 -26.38 -4.52
N THR A 47 -22.09 -25.85 -3.70
CA THR A 47 -21.76 -26.47 -2.42
C THR A 47 -22.97 -26.55 -1.50
N ASP A 48 -23.73 -25.47 -1.33
CA ASP A 48 -24.90 -25.47 -0.43
C ASP A 48 -26.03 -26.38 -0.93
N LEU A 49 -26.20 -26.48 -2.25
CA LEU A 49 -27.21 -27.35 -2.87
C LEU A 49 -26.88 -28.84 -2.65
N PHE A 50 -25.59 -29.20 -2.67
CA PHE A 50 -25.11 -30.58 -2.59
C PHE A 50 -24.49 -30.96 -1.23
N HIS A 51 -24.53 -30.08 -0.22
CA HIS A 51 -24.07 -30.36 1.15
C HIS A 51 -25.13 -31.07 2.01
N GLY A 52 -26.35 -31.24 1.50
CA GLY A 52 -27.46 -31.84 2.23
C GLY A 52 -28.16 -30.77 3.08
N GLY A 53 -29.38 -30.44 2.70
CA GLY A 53 -30.15 -29.43 3.40
C GLY A 53 -30.44 -29.85 4.84
N SER A 54 -29.84 -29.14 5.80
CA SER A 54 -30.51 -28.80 7.07
C SER A 54 -31.63 -27.77 6.84
N ARG A 55 -32.40 -27.88 5.74
CA ARG A 55 -33.68 -27.18 5.65
C ARG A 55 -34.68 -28.01 6.44
N LYS A 56 -35.18 -27.42 7.53
CA LYS A 56 -36.29 -27.92 8.34
C LYS A 56 -37.36 -28.59 7.46
N LYS A 57 -37.50 -29.90 7.63
CA LYS A 57 -38.76 -30.66 7.72
C LYS A 57 -39.98 -29.98 7.10
N TYR A 58 -40.09 -29.99 5.77
CA TYR A 58 -41.39 -30.02 5.10
C TYR A 58 -41.49 -31.37 4.40
N SER A 59 -42.29 -32.26 4.98
CA SER A 59 -42.63 -33.56 4.45
C SER A 59 -43.45 -33.38 3.18
N LEU A 60 -42.81 -33.44 2.01
CA LEU A 60 -43.51 -33.68 0.75
C LEU A 60 -43.25 -35.13 0.34
N PRO A 61 -44.30 -35.97 0.23
CA PRO A 61 -44.15 -37.36 -0.13
C PRO A 61 -44.08 -37.47 -1.65
N ASN A 62 -42.90 -37.73 -2.21
CA ASN A 62 -42.81 -38.53 -3.42
C ASN A 62 -41.40 -39.08 -3.71
N SER A 63 -41.38 -40.36 -4.08
CA SER A 63 -40.30 -41.33 -4.02
C SER A 63 -39.18 -41.18 -5.05
N TYR A 64 -39.18 -40.14 -5.88
CA TYR A 64 -38.10 -39.87 -6.84
C TYR A 64 -37.05 -38.87 -6.32
N VAL A 65 -37.46 -37.89 -5.49
CA VAL A 65 -36.54 -36.87 -4.96
C VAL A 65 -35.57 -37.48 -3.94
N SER A 66 -35.97 -38.55 -3.25
CA SER A 66 -35.15 -39.25 -2.24
C SER A 66 -33.89 -39.92 -2.81
N ARG A 67 -33.87 -40.29 -4.10
CA ARG A 67 -32.68 -40.88 -4.75
C ARG A 67 -31.71 -39.82 -5.26
N VAL A 68 -32.21 -38.68 -5.74
CA VAL A 68 -31.38 -37.50 -6.06
C VAL A 68 -30.78 -36.91 -4.77
N LEU A 69 -31.50 -36.98 -3.64
CA LEU A 69 -31.01 -36.59 -2.31
C LEU A 69 -29.87 -37.47 -1.77
N SER A 70 -29.59 -38.66 -2.32
CA SER A 70 -28.44 -39.48 -1.88
C SER A 70 -27.09 -38.96 -2.41
N LEU A 71 -27.09 -38.19 -3.50
CA LEU A 71 -25.90 -37.48 -4.00
C LEU A 71 -25.55 -36.27 -3.11
N CYS A 72 -26.51 -35.73 -2.37
CA CYS A 72 -26.34 -34.57 -1.49
C CYS A 72 -25.52 -34.84 -0.20
N SER A 73 -25.10 -36.08 0.06
CA SER A 73 -24.16 -36.40 1.16
C SER A 73 -22.71 -36.54 0.68
N TRP A 74 -22.44 -36.36 -0.62
CA TRP A 74 -21.15 -36.73 -1.20
C TRP A 74 -20.02 -35.76 -0.83
N ILE A 75 -20.32 -34.46 -0.69
CA ILE A 75 -19.31 -33.41 -0.55
C ILE A 75 -18.57 -33.48 0.80
N GLY A 76 -19.29 -33.80 1.88
CA GLY A 76 -18.77 -33.79 3.26
C GLY A 76 -18.67 -32.38 3.86
N ASP A 77 -18.15 -32.27 5.07
CA ASP A 77 -18.01 -30.99 5.79
C ASP A 77 -16.59 -30.40 5.62
N GLU A 78 -16.52 -29.12 5.27
CA GLU A 78 -15.27 -28.34 5.13
C GLU A 78 -14.46 -28.35 6.44
N SER A 79 -15.14 -28.32 7.60
CA SER A 79 -14.51 -28.23 8.92
C SER A 79 -13.76 -29.50 9.34
N PHE A 80 -14.23 -30.68 8.92
CA PHE A 80 -13.65 -31.96 9.34
C PHE A 80 -12.57 -32.47 8.38
N GLN A 81 -12.80 -32.43 7.07
CA GLN A 81 -11.87 -32.97 6.07
C GLN A 81 -11.64 -31.98 4.93
N PHE A 82 -11.02 -30.85 5.25
CA PHE A 82 -10.76 -29.74 4.33
C PHE A 82 -10.25 -30.18 2.94
N ILE A 83 -9.16 -30.96 2.87
CA ILE A 83 -8.58 -31.36 1.59
C ILE A 83 -9.53 -32.25 0.77
N HIS A 84 -10.17 -33.23 1.40
CA HIS A 84 -11.08 -34.15 0.70
C HIS A 84 -12.35 -33.44 0.24
N PHE A 85 -12.88 -32.53 1.06
CA PHE A 85 -13.99 -31.66 0.71
C PHE A 85 -13.68 -30.88 -0.57
N HIS A 86 -12.51 -30.24 -0.64
CA HIS A 86 -12.12 -29.48 -1.83
C HIS A 86 -11.89 -30.35 -3.07
N ILE A 87 -11.33 -31.56 -2.94
CA ILE A 87 -11.19 -32.50 -4.07
C ILE A 87 -12.57 -32.90 -4.63
N ARG A 88 -13.52 -33.25 -3.75
CA ARG A 88 -14.88 -33.62 -4.16
C ARG A 88 -15.62 -32.44 -4.75
N ARG A 89 -15.46 -31.25 -4.18
CA ARG A 89 -16.03 -30.00 -4.69
C ARG A 89 -15.54 -29.65 -6.08
N THR A 90 -14.24 -29.70 -6.35
CA THR A 90 -13.72 -29.40 -7.68
C THR A 90 -14.15 -30.46 -8.70
N ALA A 91 -14.21 -31.73 -8.30
CA ALA A 91 -14.74 -32.79 -9.15
C ALA A 91 -16.24 -32.61 -9.48
N LEU A 92 -17.05 -32.22 -8.49
CA LEU A 92 -18.47 -31.91 -8.68
C LEU A 92 -18.66 -30.73 -9.63
N ASN A 93 -17.95 -29.62 -9.39
CA ASN A 93 -18.01 -28.44 -10.24
C ASN A 93 -17.60 -28.77 -11.68
N PHE A 94 -16.57 -29.60 -11.87
CA PHE A 94 -16.16 -30.04 -13.21
C PHE A 94 -17.26 -30.79 -13.96
N VAL A 95 -18.01 -31.67 -13.28
CA VAL A 95 -19.13 -32.42 -13.87
C VAL A 95 -20.35 -31.54 -14.13
N ILE A 96 -20.64 -30.58 -13.24
CA ILE A 96 -21.77 -29.68 -13.44
C ILE A 96 -21.48 -28.71 -14.59
N PHE A 97 -20.27 -28.15 -14.64
CA PHE A 97 -19.87 -27.23 -15.71
C PHE A 97 -19.79 -27.93 -17.07
N SER A 98 -19.39 -29.21 -17.11
CA SER A 98 -19.40 -30.01 -18.35
C SER A 98 -20.82 -30.29 -18.85
N ALA A 99 -21.82 -30.30 -17.97
CA ALA A 99 -23.22 -30.52 -18.32
C ALA A 99 -23.96 -29.24 -18.75
N LEU A 100 -23.43 -28.04 -18.49
CA LEU A 100 -24.08 -26.77 -18.84
C LEU A 100 -24.36 -26.62 -20.35
N PRO A 101 -23.46 -26.96 -21.28
CA PRO A 101 -23.76 -26.86 -22.71
C PRO A 101 -24.85 -27.85 -23.14
N LEU A 102 -24.89 -29.04 -22.54
CA LEU A 102 -25.94 -30.02 -22.79
C LEU A 102 -27.30 -29.51 -22.30
N GLY A 103 -27.35 -28.89 -21.12
CA GLY A 103 -28.56 -28.27 -20.60
C GLY A 103 -29.12 -27.17 -21.51
N TYR A 104 -28.23 -26.41 -22.16
CA TYR A 104 -28.62 -25.39 -23.14
C TYR A 104 -29.34 -26.02 -24.34
N MET A 105 -28.75 -27.08 -24.91
CA MET A 105 -29.33 -27.81 -26.05
C MET A 105 -30.68 -28.45 -25.70
N ILE A 106 -30.79 -29.04 -24.51
CA ILE A 106 -32.06 -29.59 -24.03
C ILE A 106 -33.11 -28.49 -23.90
N GLY A 107 -32.78 -27.33 -23.32
CA GLY A 107 -33.76 -26.24 -23.21
C GLY A 107 -34.16 -25.65 -24.56
N LEU A 108 -33.26 -25.60 -25.55
CA LEU A 108 -33.61 -25.20 -26.92
C LEU A 108 -34.63 -26.16 -27.56
N THR A 109 -34.56 -27.46 -27.27
CA THR A 109 -35.58 -28.41 -27.79
C THR A 109 -36.99 -28.16 -27.25
N TYR A 110 -37.14 -27.47 -26.11
CA TYR A 110 -38.48 -27.12 -25.60
C TYR A 110 -39.04 -25.82 -26.18
N ILE A 111 -38.20 -24.97 -26.75
CA ILE A 111 -38.60 -23.65 -27.29
C ILE A 111 -38.91 -23.73 -28.78
N ILE A 112 -38.24 -24.63 -29.49
CA ILE A 112 -38.44 -24.82 -30.92
C ILE A 112 -39.68 -25.69 -31.17
N PRO A 113 -40.61 -25.29 -32.06
CA PRO A 113 -41.84 -26.04 -32.34
C PRO A 113 -41.60 -27.47 -32.83
N ASP A 114 -40.56 -27.65 -33.64
CA ASP A 114 -40.11 -28.95 -34.16
C ASP A 114 -38.72 -29.31 -33.57
N PRO A 115 -38.66 -29.90 -32.36
CA PRO A 115 -37.40 -30.27 -31.73
C PRO A 115 -36.59 -31.28 -32.54
N LEU A 116 -37.27 -32.11 -33.34
CA LEU A 116 -36.62 -33.06 -34.24
C LEU A 116 -35.83 -32.33 -35.33
N ALA A 117 -36.26 -31.15 -35.80
CA ALA A 117 -35.54 -30.39 -36.83
C ALA A 117 -34.12 -29.95 -36.40
N LEU A 118 -33.84 -29.92 -35.09
CA LEU A 118 -32.50 -29.67 -34.56
C LEU A 118 -31.58 -30.90 -34.60
N LEU A 119 -32.16 -32.12 -34.70
CA LEU A 119 -31.48 -33.41 -34.58
C LEU A 119 -31.60 -34.28 -35.85
N THR A 120 -32.53 -33.96 -36.74
CA THR A 120 -32.74 -34.63 -38.03
C THR A 120 -32.58 -33.63 -39.18
N PRO A 121 -31.88 -34.00 -40.27
CA PRO A 121 -31.80 -33.16 -41.45
C PRO A 121 -33.20 -32.96 -42.03
N SER A 122 -33.55 -31.71 -42.32
CA SER A 122 -34.75 -31.38 -43.09
C SER A 122 -34.60 -31.94 -44.51
N THR A 123 -35.51 -32.84 -44.89
CA THR A 123 -35.50 -33.47 -46.22
C THR A 123 -35.92 -32.50 -47.33
N GLU A 124 -36.43 -31.32 -46.97
CA GLU A 124 -36.92 -30.29 -47.90
C GLU A 124 -35.91 -29.17 -48.18
N ASP A 125 -34.81 -29.08 -47.42
CA ASP A 125 -33.83 -28.00 -47.56
C ASP A 125 -32.66 -28.40 -48.49
N GLY A 126 -32.19 -27.47 -49.32
CA GLY A 126 -31.22 -27.74 -50.39
C GLY A 126 -29.85 -28.27 -49.91
N PHE A 127 -29.07 -28.86 -50.83
CA PHE A 127 -27.77 -29.53 -50.59
C PHE A 127 -26.85 -28.85 -49.55
N ILE A 128 -26.76 -27.52 -49.60
CA ILE A 128 -25.91 -26.73 -48.70
C ILE A 128 -26.34 -26.90 -47.23
N SER A 129 -27.63 -26.79 -46.94
CA SER A 129 -28.17 -26.89 -45.57
C SER A 129 -27.98 -28.28 -44.95
N ASN A 130 -28.24 -29.33 -45.73
CA ASN A 130 -28.04 -30.72 -45.32
C ASN A 130 -26.56 -31.04 -45.07
N TRP A 131 -25.66 -30.50 -45.92
CA TRP A 131 -24.21 -30.62 -45.72
C TRP A 131 -23.77 -29.92 -44.43
N PHE A 132 -24.22 -28.69 -44.17
CA PHE A 132 -23.94 -27.98 -42.91
C PHE A 132 -24.43 -28.75 -41.68
N PHE A 133 -25.62 -29.34 -41.75
CA PHE A 133 -26.21 -30.12 -40.65
C PHE A 133 -25.37 -31.36 -40.30
N HIS A 134 -24.99 -32.15 -41.29
CA HIS A 134 -24.21 -33.38 -41.09
C HIS A 134 -22.74 -33.14 -40.74
N THR A 135 -22.12 -32.10 -41.30
CA THR A 135 -20.69 -31.84 -41.09
C THR A 135 -20.37 -31.04 -39.84
N ILE A 136 -21.30 -30.20 -39.36
CA ILE A 136 -21.03 -29.25 -38.26
C ILE A 136 -21.99 -29.45 -37.10
N THR A 137 -23.31 -29.37 -37.33
CA THR A 137 -24.30 -29.36 -36.24
C THR A 137 -24.37 -30.70 -35.50
N TYR A 138 -24.48 -31.81 -36.24
CA TYR A 138 -24.53 -33.15 -35.66
C TYR A 138 -23.27 -33.53 -34.87
N PRO A 139 -22.02 -33.41 -35.39
CA PRO A 139 -20.83 -33.74 -34.60
C PRO A 139 -20.64 -32.81 -33.39
N LEU A 140 -21.05 -31.53 -33.49
CA LEU A 140 -21.00 -30.60 -32.36
C LEU A 140 -21.95 -31.02 -31.23
N THR A 141 -23.19 -31.41 -31.56
CA THR A 141 -24.16 -31.91 -30.56
C THR A 141 -23.67 -33.19 -29.88
N MET A 142 -23.06 -34.11 -30.63
CA MET A 142 -22.47 -35.34 -30.09
C MET A 142 -21.27 -35.06 -29.19
N LEU A 143 -20.43 -34.08 -29.55
CA LEU A 143 -19.31 -33.65 -28.71
C LEU A 143 -19.80 -33.06 -27.38
N ILE A 144 -20.83 -32.21 -27.42
CA ILE A 144 -21.46 -31.61 -26.25
C ILE A 144 -22.05 -32.68 -25.31
N ALA A 145 -22.68 -33.73 -25.87
CA ALA A 145 -23.21 -34.84 -25.09
C ALA A 145 -22.14 -35.79 -24.55
N ALA A 146 -21.03 -35.98 -25.28
CA ALA A 146 -19.93 -36.84 -24.86
C ALA A 146 -19.12 -36.25 -23.69
N PHE A 147 -18.99 -34.92 -23.61
CA PHE A 147 -18.21 -34.23 -22.60
C PHE A 147 -18.64 -34.49 -21.13
N PRO A 148 -19.94 -34.44 -20.75
CA PRO A 148 -20.37 -34.78 -19.40
C PRO A 148 -20.15 -36.26 -19.08
N ILE A 149 -20.38 -37.17 -20.04
CA ILE A 149 -20.15 -38.62 -19.87
C ILE A 149 -18.65 -38.90 -19.62
N ALA A 150 -17.77 -38.27 -20.40
CA ALA A 150 -16.33 -38.35 -20.21
C ALA A 150 -15.91 -37.79 -18.85
N SER A 151 -16.47 -36.64 -18.43
CA SER A 151 -16.17 -36.03 -17.13
C SER A 151 -16.59 -36.92 -15.96
N CYS A 152 -17.79 -37.52 -16.00
CA CYS A 152 -18.26 -38.48 -15.00
C CYS A 152 -17.35 -39.71 -14.94
N THR A 153 -16.94 -40.23 -16.11
CA THR A 153 -16.03 -41.38 -16.20
C THR A 153 -14.65 -41.04 -15.61
N LEU A 154 -14.13 -39.84 -15.86
CA LEU A 154 -12.86 -39.38 -15.29
C LEU A 154 -12.93 -39.24 -13.76
N VAL A 155 -14.02 -38.68 -13.23
CA VAL A 155 -14.24 -38.56 -11.78
C VAL A 155 -14.38 -39.95 -11.14
N TYR A 156 -15.15 -40.86 -11.76
CA TYR A 156 -15.28 -42.23 -11.31
C TYR A 156 -13.93 -42.96 -11.29
N ARG A 157 -13.16 -42.91 -12.38
CA ARG A 157 -11.81 -43.51 -12.43
C ARG A 157 -10.84 -42.87 -11.44
N SER A 158 -10.93 -41.56 -11.25
CA SER A 158 -10.11 -40.84 -10.26
C SER A 158 -10.44 -41.29 -8.83
N ARG A 159 -11.70 -41.63 -8.55
CA ARG A 159 -12.10 -42.17 -7.25
C ARG A 159 -11.49 -43.54 -6.95
N PHE A 160 -11.34 -44.42 -7.95
CA PHE A 160 -10.69 -45.74 -7.78
C PHE A 160 -9.17 -45.65 -7.70
N THR A 161 -8.57 -44.68 -8.38
CA THR A 161 -7.12 -44.41 -8.34
C THR A 161 -6.73 -43.46 -7.20
N ASP A 162 -7.60 -43.31 -6.20
CA ASP A 162 -7.38 -42.51 -5.00
C ASP A 162 -6.90 -41.08 -5.32
N TRP A 163 -7.50 -40.51 -6.36
CA TRP A 163 -7.29 -39.14 -6.84
C TRP A 163 -5.85 -38.79 -7.22
N GLN A 164 -4.98 -39.77 -7.47
CA GLN A 164 -3.55 -39.52 -7.77
C GLN A 164 -3.30 -38.56 -8.94
N LYS A 165 -4.19 -38.57 -9.95
CA LYS A 165 -4.08 -37.71 -11.14
C LYS A 165 -4.72 -36.33 -10.94
N HIS A 166 -5.42 -36.09 -9.82
CA HIS A 166 -6.13 -34.85 -9.55
C HIS A 166 -5.15 -33.68 -9.35
N PRO A 167 -5.40 -32.49 -9.91
CA PRO A 167 -4.48 -31.34 -9.80
C PRO A 167 -4.10 -30.97 -8.37
N ILE A 168 -5.07 -31.02 -7.44
CA ILE A 168 -4.82 -30.72 -6.02
C ILE A 168 -3.85 -31.75 -5.40
N VAL A 169 -4.03 -33.03 -5.71
CA VAL A 169 -3.20 -34.11 -5.18
C VAL A 169 -1.79 -34.02 -5.75
N LYS A 170 -1.63 -33.69 -7.04
CA LYS A 170 -0.32 -33.41 -7.64
C LYS A 170 0.42 -32.27 -6.93
N ARG A 171 -0.29 -31.19 -6.58
CA ARG A 171 0.30 -30.08 -5.79
C ARG A 171 0.70 -30.51 -4.38
N LEU A 172 -0.13 -31.31 -3.70
CA LEU A 172 0.20 -31.87 -2.38
C LEU A 172 1.41 -32.81 -2.43
N GLN A 173 1.59 -33.55 -3.53
CA GLN A 173 2.72 -34.46 -3.71
C GLN A 173 4.07 -33.71 -3.76
N ALA A 174 4.10 -32.43 -4.15
CA ALA A 174 5.32 -31.61 -4.15
C ALA A 174 5.85 -31.30 -2.73
N PHE A 175 5.03 -31.50 -1.70
CA PHE A 175 5.36 -31.23 -0.30
C PHE A 175 5.62 -32.49 0.53
N LYS A 176 5.85 -33.63 -0.12
CA LYS A 176 6.25 -34.86 0.59
C LYS A 176 7.69 -34.75 1.07
N ASP A 177 7.93 -35.14 2.32
CA ASP A 177 9.28 -35.20 2.88
C ASP A 177 10.10 -36.34 2.26
N SER A 178 9.46 -37.47 1.95
CA SER A 178 10.07 -38.61 1.26
C SER A 178 9.27 -39.08 0.04
N PRO A 179 9.92 -39.61 -1.03
CA PRO A 179 9.22 -40.09 -2.22
C PRO A 179 8.23 -41.23 -1.95
N ARG A 180 8.47 -42.02 -0.89
CA ARG A 180 7.62 -43.14 -0.46
C ARG A 180 6.41 -42.72 0.36
N ASP A 181 6.34 -41.46 0.82
CA ASP A 181 5.23 -41.00 1.63
C ASP A 181 3.96 -40.81 0.80
N SER A 182 2.83 -41.13 1.41
CA SER A 182 1.51 -40.87 0.82
C SER A 182 1.13 -39.40 1.03
N TRP A 183 0.43 -38.83 0.04
CA TRP A 183 -0.06 -37.44 0.12
C TRP A 183 -1.07 -37.24 1.28
N HIS A 184 -1.66 -38.33 1.78
CA HIS A 184 -2.52 -38.36 2.96
C HIS A 184 -1.85 -37.83 4.23
N LYS A 185 -0.54 -38.03 4.41
CA LYS A 185 0.17 -37.51 5.57
C LYS A 185 0.13 -35.99 5.60
N VAL A 186 0.49 -35.37 4.48
CA VAL A 186 0.42 -33.90 4.29
C VAL A 186 -1.02 -33.41 4.42
N ALA A 187 -1.99 -34.11 3.81
CA ALA A 187 -3.40 -33.76 3.92
C ALA A 187 -3.93 -33.85 5.36
N SER A 188 -3.52 -34.86 6.13
CA SER A 188 -3.89 -35.02 7.54
C SER A 188 -3.31 -33.93 8.43
N ALA A 189 -2.05 -33.53 8.19
CA ALA A 189 -1.41 -32.41 8.87
C ALA A 189 -2.19 -31.11 8.63
N ILE A 190 -2.50 -30.81 7.36
CA ILE A 190 -3.30 -29.63 6.99
C ILE A 190 -4.71 -29.69 7.62
N ASN A 191 -5.38 -30.84 7.58
CA ASN A 191 -6.71 -30.97 8.19
C ASN A 191 -6.67 -30.75 9.71
N THR A 192 -5.60 -31.20 10.38
CA THR A 192 -5.41 -31.01 11.82
C THR A 192 -5.17 -29.53 12.15
N GLU A 193 -4.34 -28.83 11.37
CA GLU A 193 -4.16 -27.38 11.51
C GLU A 193 -5.45 -26.60 11.20
N PHE A 194 -6.20 -26.99 10.17
CA PHE A 194 -7.44 -26.31 9.77
C PHE A 194 -8.56 -26.42 10.82
N ARG A 195 -8.55 -27.47 11.65
CA ARG A 195 -9.52 -27.65 12.75
C ARG A 195 -9.27 -26.71 13.93
N ARG A 196 -8.10 -26.06 14.00
CA ARG A 196 -7.82 -25.10 15.07
C ARG A 196 -8.69 -23.85 14.90
N VAL A 197 -9.04 -23.25 16.03
CA VAL A 197 -9.96 -22.11 16.11
C VAL A 197 -9.29 -20.82 15.64
N ASP A 198 -7.97 -20.73 15.83
CA ASP A 198 -7.10 -19.62 15.51
C ASP A 198 -6.67 -19.61 14.05
N LYS A 199 -7.57 -19.85 13.09
CA LYS A 199 -7.29 -19.68 11.65
C LYS A 199 -7.78 -18.32 11.15
N PHE A 200 -7.04 -17.72 10.22
CA PHE A 200 -7.52 -16.56 9.48
C PHE A 200 -8.20 -17.04 8.20
N SER A 201 -9.37 -16.47 7.89
CA SER A 201 -10.09 -16.70 6.65
C SER A 201 -10.61 -15.39 6.09
N THR A 202 -10.38 -15.15 4.80
CA THR A 202 -11.03 -14.05 4.06
C THR A 202 -12.55 -14.21 4.03
N SER A 203 -13.27 -13.09 3.88
CA SER A 203 -14.72 -13.02 3.75
C SER A 203 -15.33 -14.19 2.97
N ALA A 204 -16.33 -14.85 3.57
CA ALA A 204 -17.05 -15.99 2.98
C ALA A 204 -17.74 -15.65 1.65
N LEU A 205 -17.99 -14.37 1.39
CA LEU A 205 -18.62 -13.88 0.17
C LEU A 205 -17.64 -13.86 -1.04
N SER A 206 -16.33 -13.92 -0.82
CA SER A 206 -15.33 -13.86 -1.91
C SER A 206 -15.26 -15.17 -2.71
N PRO A 207 -15.19 -15.13 -4.07
CA PRO A 207 -14.95 -16.31 -4.92
C PRO A 207 -13.66 -17.04 -4.64
N PHE A 208 -12.65 -16.28 -4.24
CA PHE A 208 -11.35 -16.79 -3.84
C PHE A 208 -11.20 -16.58 -2.36
N ARG A 209 -11.23 -17.65 -1.57
CA ARG A 209 -11.06 -17.59 -0.12
C ARG A 209 -9.62 -17.95 0.21
N VAL A 210 -9.00 -17.13 1.03
CA VAL A 210 -7.65 -17.36 1.53
C VAL A 210 -7.71 -17.76 2.98
N PHE A 211 -6.99 -18.82 3.31
CA PHE A 211 -6.79 -19.31 4.66
C PHE A 211 -5.32 -19.19 5.03
N VAL A 212 -5.05 -18.60 6.19
CA VAL A 212 -3.71 -18.61 6.78
C VAL A 212 -3.76 -19.49 8.02
N LEU A 213 -3.09 -20.62 7.93
CA LEU A 213 -2.85 -21.57 9.02
C LEU A 213 -1.47 -21.27 9.64
N ASP A 214 -1.09 -22.05 10.64
CA ASP A 214 0.19 -21.87 11.34
C ASP A 214 1.38 -22.10 10.40
N SER A 215 1.31 -23.17 9.62
CA SER A 215 2.39 -23.58 8.71
C SER A 215 2.09 -23.32 7.23
N TRP A 216 0.83 -23.01 6.88
CA TRP A 216 0.36 -22.98 5.48
C TRP A 216 -0.40 -21.71 5.13
N ILE A 217 -0.19 -21.23 3.90
CA ILE A 217 -1.04 -20.25 3.24
C ILE A 217 -1.77 -20.97 2.12
N ILE A 218 -3.10 -20.91 2.14
CA ILE A 218 -3.97 -21.65 1.22
C ILE A 218 -4.86 -20.66 0.51
N SER A 219 -4.90 -20.70 -0.82
CA SER A 219 -5.87 -19.99 -1.63
C SER A 219 -6.80 -20.99 -2.31
N THR A 220 -8.09 -20.85 -2.05
CA THR A 220 -9.13 -21.72 -2.58
C THR A 220 -9.97 -20.96 -3.60
N GLY A 221 -10.14 -21.54 -4.78
CA GLY A 221 -11.04 -21.06 -5.82
C GLY A 221 -12.12 -22.10 -6.14
N PRO A 222 -12.97 -21.83 -7.14
CA PRO A 222 -14.05 -22.74 -7.53
C PRO A 222 -13.55 -24.05 -8.17
N LEU A 223 -12.41 -24.01 -8.87
CA LEU A 223 -11.82 -25.15 -9.58
C LEU A 223 -10.36 -25.45 -9.19
N SER A 224 -9.75 -24.59 -8.37
CA SER A 224 -8.34 -24.67 -8.03
C SER A 224 -8.11 -24.49 -6.53
N LEU A 225 -7.09 -25.16 -6.03
CA LEU A 225 -6.62 -25.02 -4.66
C LEU A 225 -5.09 -24.88 -4.72
N SER A 226 -4.59 -23.72 -4.30
CA SER A 226 -3.17 -23.38 -4.25
C SER A 226 -2.71 -23.39 -2.81
N LEU A 227 -1.57 -24.00 -2.55
CA LEU A 227 -0.99 -24.21 -1.22
C LEU A 227 0.46 -23.76 -1.27
N VAL A 228 0.93 -23.09 -0.23
CA VAL A 228 2.35 -22.82 -0.01
C VAL A 228 2.66 -22.91 1.48
N GLN A 229 3.84 -23.42 1.83
CA GLN A 229 4.31 -23.37 3.22
C GLN A 229 4.66 -21.93 3.58
N LYS A 230 4.30 -21.50 4.78
CA LYS A 230 4.53 -20.14 5.28
C LYS A 230 6.01 -19.77 5.34
N SER A 231 6.87 -20.73 5.65
CA SER A 231 8.34 -20.58 5.64
C SER A 231 8.91 -20.38 4.22
N ASP A 232 8.21 -20.88 3.21
CA ASP A 232 8.60 -20.84 1.79
C ASP A 232 7.83 -19.74 1.02
N ALA A 233 6.92 -19.03 1.67
CA ALA A 233 6.06 -18.05 1.05
C ALA A 233 6.68 -16.65 1.05
N LEU A 234 6.93 -16.13 -0.15
CA LEU A 234 7.30 -14.74 -0.38
C LEU A 234 6.07 -13.97 -0.88
N LEU A 235 5.78 -12.86 -0.22
CA LEU A 235 4.59 -12.05 -0.46
C LEU A 235 4.98 -10.67 -1.00
N SER A 236 4.44 -10.30 -2.15
CA SER A 236 4.60 -8.96 -2.71
C SER A 236 3.26 -8.30 -3.03
N ILE A 237 3.20 -6.98 -2.90
CA ILE A 237 2.01 -6.19 -3.26
C ILE A 237 2.11 -5.88 -4.75
N VAL A 238 1.11 -6.32 -5.53
CA VAL A 238 1.06 -6.04 -6.98
C VAL A 238 0.21 -4.82 -7.25
N ARG A 239 -0.99 -4.73 -6.63
CA ARG A 239 -1.97 -3.66 -6.89
C ARG A 239 -2.77 -3.32 -5.64
N SER A 240 -3.21 -2.07 -5.55
CA SER A 240 -4.20 -1.62 -4.57
C SER A 240 -5.35 -0.94 -5.31
N ASP A 241 -6.53 -1.55 -5.30
CA ASP A 241 -7.72 -1.05 -5.98
C ASP A 241 -8.67 -0.42 -4.96
N GLN A 242 -9.27 0.73 -5.24
CA GLN A 242 -10.32 1.32 -4.42
C GLN A 242 -11.67 1.14 -5.11
N HIS A 243 -12.59 0.38 -4.48
CA HIS A 243 -13.96 0.25 -4.96
C HIS A 243 -14.92 0.90 -3.98
N ARG A 244 -15.91 1.64 -4.48
CA ARG A 244 -17.05 2.06 -3.65
C ARG A 244 -17.83 0.82 -3.27
N VAL A 245 -17.85 0.49 -1.98
CA VAL A 245 -18.67 -0.62 -1.47
C VAL A 245 -20.03 -0.05 -1.17
N LEU A 246 -21.05 -0.52 -1.89
CA LEU A 246 -22.44 -0.27 -1.52
C LEU A 246 -22.70 -0.98 -0.18
N GLY A 247 -23.24 -0.24 0.78
CA GLY A 247 -23.57 -0.78 2.10
C GLY A 247 -24.61 -1.91 2.01
N PRO A 248 -24.71 -2.77 3.03
CA PRO A 248 -25.61 -3.93 3.05
C PRO A 248 -27.10 -3.56 3.09
N SER A 249 -27.44 -2.29 3.30
CA SER A 249 -28.80 -1.76 3.26
C SER A 249 -28.93 -0.88 2.02
N GLY A 250 -29.70 -1.30 1.04
CA GLY A 250 -29.99 -0.57 -0.20
C GLY A 250 -30.83 0.71 -0.02
N THR A 251 -30.66 1.43 1.10
CA THR A 251 -31.29 2.72 1.34
C THR A 251 -30.31 3.81 0.95
N VAL A 252 -30.64 4.52 -0.14
CA VAL A 252 -29.94 5.73 -0.55
C VAL A 252 -30.31 6.84 0.44
N ASP A 253 -29.57 6.95 1.54
CA ASP A 253 -29.60 8.17 2.35
C ASP A 253 -28.88 9.27 1.58
N ARG A 254 -29.67 10.23 1.09
CA ARG A 254 -29.19 11.36 0.27
C ARG A 254 -28.29 12.35 1.01
N ASP A 255 -28.12 12.21 2.33
CA ASP A 255 -27.39 13.17 3.17
C ASP A 255 -26.13 12.61 3.87
N SER A 256 -25.64 11.42 3.51
CA SER A 256 -24.36 10.90 4.02
C SER A 256 -23.19 11.11 3.03
N PRO A 257 -22.16 11.93 3.33
CA PRO A 257 -21.06 12.18 2.39
C PRO A 257 -20.01 11.06 2.31
N VAL A 258 -20.24 9.87 2.87
CA VAL A 258 -19.23 8.80 2.92
C VAL A 258 -19.83 7.46 2.53
N GLY A 259 -19.95 7.19 1.23
CA GLY A 259 -19.99 5.82 0.75
C GLY A 259 -18.65 5.17 1.06
N SER A 260 -18.63 4.19 1.98
CA SER A 260 -17.39 3.53 2.39
C SER A 260 -16.67 2.94 1.17
N THR A 261 -15.53 3.54 0.79
CA THR A 261 -14.66 3.00 -0.24
C THR A 261 -13.91 1.80 0.35
N GLY A 262 -14.27 0.59 -0.06
CA GLY A 262 -13.53 -0.61 0.28
C GLY A 262 -12.30 -0.71 -0.61
N GLN A 263 -11.13 -0.49 -0.02
CA GLN A 263 -9.85 -0.74 -0.69
C GLN A 263 -9.55 -2.25 -0.66
N PHE A 264 -9.19 -2.79 -1.82
CA PHE A 264 -8.74 -4.17 -2.00
C PHE A 264 -7.27 -4.18 -2.36
N LEU A 265 -6.50 -5.05 -1.71
CA LEU A 265 -5.08 -5.26 -1.96
C LEU A 265 -4.90 -6.58 -2.70
N THR A 266 -4.18 -6.57 -3.81
CA THR A 266 -3.78 -7.77 -4.54
C THR A 266 -2.32 -8.08 -4.23
N LEU A 267 -2.11 -9.18 -3.52
CA LEU A 267 -0.81 -9.74 -3.19
C LEU A 267 -0.45 -10.85 -4.18
N LEU A 268 0.80 -10.93 -4.60
CA LEU A 268 1.38 -12.08 -5.29
C LEU A 268 2.12 -12.93 -4.27
N VAL A 269 1.80 -14.22 -4.26
CA VAL A 269 2.50 -15.21 -3.46
C VAL A 269 3.40 -16.02 -4.37
N THR A 270 4.70 -16.01 -4.07
CA THR A 270 5.70 -16.81 -4.78
C THR A 270 6.39 -17.76 -3.80
N SER A 271 6.79 -18.94 -4.28
CA SER A 271 7.54 -19.93 -3.49
C SER A 271 9.04 -19.67 -3.67
N ILE A 272 9.79 -19.59 -2.57
CA ILE A 272 11.26 -19.42 -2.59
C ILE A 272 11.90 -20.62 -3.30
N THR A 273 11.43 -21.82 -2.99
CA THR A 273 11.91 -23.07 -3.58
C THR A 273 11.34 -23.36 -4.98
N ARG A 274 10.50 -22.46 -5.54
CA ARG A 274 9.80 -22.61 -6.84
C ARG A 274 9.03 -23.92 -6.99
N LYS A 275 8.60 -24.53 -5.88
CA LYS A 275 7.79 -25.76 -5.89
C LYS A 275 6.36 -25.53 -6.38
N VAL A 276 5.90 -24.28 -6.34
CA VAL A 276 4.53 -23.89 -6.64
C VAL A 276 4.53 -22.70 -7.57
N ASP A 277 3.65 -22.73 -8.57
CA ASP A 277 3.40 -21.60 -9.45
C ASP A 277 2.88 -20.39 -8.66
N PRO A 278 3.31 -19.17 -9.02
CA PRO A 278 2.90 -17.97 -8.32
C PRO A 278 1.39 -17.77 -8.46
N PHE A 279 0.73 -17.36 -7.37
CA PHE A 279 -0.72 -17.12 -7.36
C PHE A 279 -1.04 -15.82 -6.62
N THR A 280 -2.17 -15.21 -6.99
CA THR A 280 -2.60 -13.95 -6.39
C THR A 280 -3.61 -14.17 -5.27
N ILE A 281 -3.52 -13.33 -4.26
CA ILE A 281 -4.42 -13.24 -3.12
C ILE A 281 -5.02 -11.84 -3.14
N ARG A 282 -6.34 -11.75 -3.08
CA ARG A 282 -7.05 -10.47 -2.94
C ARG A 282 -7.58 -10.34 -1.52
N LEU A 283 -7.19 -9.28 -0.82
CA LEU A 283 -7.60 -8.99 0.55
C LEU A 283 -8.32 -7.66 0.62
N ARG A 284 -9.24 -7.49 1.58
CA ARG A 284 -9.77 -6.18 1.93
C ARG A 284 -8.79 -5.45 2.85
N SER A 285 -8.75 -4.11 2.80
CA SER A 285 -7.95 -3.30 3.72
C SER A 285 -8.25 -3.58 5.20
N SER A 286 -9.52 -3.86 5.55
CA SER A 286 -9.91 -4.22 6.93
C SER A 286 -9.36 -5.58 7.37
N GLU A 287 -9.13 -6.51 6.45
CA GLU A 287 -8.60 -7.85 6.74
C GLU A 287 -7.07 -7.88 6.76
N TYR A 288 -6.43 -6.81 6.27
CA TYR A 288 -4.98 -6.74 6.11
C TYR A 288 -4.22 -6.80 7.44
N HIS A 289 -4.71 -6.11 8.48
CA HIS A 289 -4.04 -6.09 9.77
C HIS A 289 -4.01 -7.49 10.41
N ASP A 290 -5.13 -8.20 10.37
CA ASP A 290 -5.24 -9.57 10.88
C ASP A 290 -4.38 -10.54 10.06
N PHE A 291 -4.39 -10.40 8.73
CA PHE A 291 -3.52 -11.17 7.84
C PHE A 291 -2.03 -10.91 8.15
N ARG A 292 -1.65 -9.64 8.32
CA ARG A 292 -0.27 -9.22 8.61
C ARG A 292 0.20 -9.74 9.97
N SER A 293 -0.63 -9.66 10.99
CA SER A 293 -0.30 -10.12 12.36
C SER A 293 0.07 -11.61 12.40
N ARG A 294 -0.47 -12.39 11.45
CA ARG A 294 -0.26 -13.83 11.36
C ARG A 294 0.89 -14.22 10.45
N ILE A 295 1.51 -13.28 9.74
CA ILE A 295 2.59 -13.56 8.79
C ILE A 295 3.90 -12.97 9.30
N SER A 296 4.83 -13.87 9.56
CA SER A 296 6.18 -13.53 10.04
C SER A 296 7.10 -13.02 8.92
N SER A 297 6.77 -13.29 7.65
CA SER A 297 7.59 -12.85 6.51
C SER A 297 7.34 -11.37 6.17
N PRO A 298 8.37 -10.59 5.83
CA PRO A 298 8.18 -9.21 5.35
C PRO A 298 7.43 -9.22 4.02
N ILE A 299 6.37 -8.42 3.90
CA ILE A 299 5.70 -8.18 2.62
C ILE A 299 6.59 -7.19 1.87
N LEU A 300 7.24 -7.66 0.79
CA LEU A 300 8.21 -6.88 0.05
C LEU A 300 7.53 -6.15 -1.10
N ASN A 301 7.77 -4.85 -1.23
CA ASN A 301 7.56 -4.16 -2.49
C ASN A 301 8.75 -4.49 -3.43
N LEU A 302 8.74 -5.72 -3.99
CA LEU A 302 9.87 -6.30 -4.71
C LEU A 302 10.32 -5.47 -5.91
N ASN A 303 9.38 -4.80 -6.60
CA ASN A 303 9.66 -4.07 -7.84
C ASN A 303 10.78 -3.03 -7.64
N ASN A 304 10.85 -2.39 -6.48
CA ASN A 304 11.86 -1.37 -6.18
C ASN A 304 13.24 -1.92 -5.80
N ILE A 305 13.33 -3.16 -5.31
CA ILE A 305 14.62 -3.78 -4.92
C ILE A 305 15.22 -4.57 -6.09
N GLU A 306 14.37 -5.24 -6.89
CA GLU A 306 14.83 -6.04 -8.02
C GLU A 306 15.43 -5.21 -9.15
N ALA A 307 15.06 -3.93 -9.25
CA ALA A 307 15.63 -2.97 -10.21
C ALA A 307 17.16 -2.77 -10.06
N PHE A 308 17.72 -3.10 -8.90
CA PHE A 308 19.14 -2.89 -8.58
C PHE A 308 19.97 -4.19 -8.59
N LYS A 309 19.46 -5.29 -9.15
CA LYS A 309 20.28 -6.49 -9.37
C LYS A 309 21.33 -6.23 -10.45
N ASP A 310 22.59 -6.53 -10.17
CA ASP A 310 23.69 -6.41 -11.14
C ASP A 310 23.59 -7.46 -12.26
N SER A 311 23.10 -8.67 -11.93
CA SER A 311 22.79 -9.74 -12.88
C SER A 311 21.36 -10.27 -12.71
N PRO A 312 20.65 -10.67 -13.78
CA PRO A 312 19.33 -11.31 -13.68
C PRO A 312 19.34 -12.64 -12.92
N ARG A 313 20.52 -13.21 -12.64
CA ARG A 313 20.70 -14.41 -11.80
C ARG A 313 20.87 -14.11 -10.31
N ASP A 314 21.10 -12.85 -9.94
CA ASP A 314 21.36 -12.49 -8.55
C ASP A 314 20.06 -12.40 -7.74
N SER A 315 20.12 -12.95 -6.52
CA SER A 315 19.02 -12.86 -5.58
C SER A 315 18.94 -11.45 -4.98
N TRP A 316 17.72 -10.95 -4.76
CA TRP A 316 17.51 -9.64 -4.12
C TRP A 316 18.11 -9.57 -2.70
N HIS A 317 18.38 -10.73 -2.08
CA HIS A 317 19.03 -10.85 -0.78
C HIS A 317 20.42 -10.24 -0.73
N THR A 318 21.19 -10.31 -1.82
CA THR A 318 22.53 -9.72 -1.89
C THR A 318 22.46 -8.20 -1.74
N VAL A 319 21.54 -7.57 -2.48
CA VAL A 319 21.27 -6.13 -2.42
C VAL A 319 20.73 -5.74 -1.04
N ALA A 320 19.76 -6.50 -0.51
CA ALA A 320 19.20 -6.24 0.81
C ALA A 320 20.23 -6.40 1.95
N SER A 321 21.15 -7.35 1.85
CA SER A 321 22.23 -7.54 2.83
C SER A 321 23.23 -6.38 2.80
N ALA A 322 23.55 -5.86 1.61
CA ALA A 322 24.39 -4.67 1.47
C ALA A 322 23.73 -3.45 2.12
N ILE A 323 22.45 -3.21 1.82
CA ILE A 323 21.66 -2.13 2.43
C ILE A 323 21.60 -2.28 3.95
N ASN A 324 21.33 -3.49 4.46
CA ASN A 324 21.28 -3.75 5.90
C ASN A 324 22.61 -3.49 6.60
N THR A 325 23.73 -3.78 5.93
CA THR A 325 25.06 -3.53 6.46
C THR A 325 25.34 -2.04 6.57
N GLU A 326 24.95 -1.26 5.54
CA GLU A 326 25.02 0.21 5.59
C GLU A 326 24.05 0.78 6.64
N PHE A 327 22.83 0.26 6.75
CA PHE A 327 21.83 0.75 7.71
C PHE A 327 22.26 0.55 9.18
N ARG A 328 23.08 -0.45 9.48
CA ARG A 328 23.61 -0.68 10.84
C ARG A 328 24.59 0.40 11.29
N ARG A 329 25.12 1.22 10.39
CA ARG A 329 26.03 2.31 10.76
C ARG A 329 25.29 3.38 11.57
N VAL A 330 26.02 3.99 12.50
CA VAL A 330 25.48 4.95 13.47
C VAL A 330 25.26 6.31 12.83
N ASP A 331 26.07 6.63 11.84
CA ASP A 331 26.14 7.89 11.13
C ASP A 331 25.08 8.05 10.04
N LYS A 332 23.93 7.36 10.09
CA LYS A 332 22.83 7.55 9.11
C LYS A 332 22.00 8.80 9.41
N PHE A 333 21.49 9.46 8.37
CA PHE A 333 20.43 10.46 8.53
C PHE A 333 19.08 9.78 8.66
N SER A 334 18.23 10.30 9.55
CA SER A 334 16.84 9.89 9.68
C SER A 334 15.97 11.10 9.98
N THR A 335 14.86 11.23 9.28
CA THR A 335 13.81 12.21 9.61
C THR A 335 13.14 11.89 10.94
N SER A 336 12.49 12.89 11.56
CA SER A 336 11.75 12.74 12.82
C SER A 336 10.97 11.41 12.96
N ALA A 337 11.18 10.72 14.09
CA ALA A 337 10.56 9.44 14.38
C ALA A 337 9.02 9.49 14.48
N LEU A 338 8.44 10.67 14.66
CA LEU A 338 6.99 10.86 14.81
C LEU A 338 6.25 10.87 13.46
N SER A 339 6.96 10.92 12.32
CA SER A 339 6.35 10.89 10.99
C SER A 339 6.05 9.45 10.52
N PRO A 340 4.86 9.17 9.94
CA PRO A 340 4.57 7.89 9.30
C PRO A 340 5.42 7.66 8.05
N PHE A 341 5.90 8.73 7.42
CA PHE A 341 6.85 8.67 6.31
C PHE A 341 8.23 9.09 6.83
N ARG A 342 9.15 8.15 6.89
CA ARG A 342 10.53 8.38 7.29
C ARG A 342 11.47 8.26 6.11
N VAL A 343 12.49 9.10 6.10
CA VAL A 343 13.56 9.05 5.10
C VAL A 343 14.87 8.77 5.78
N PHE A 344 15.62 7.83 5.21
CA PHE A 344 16.97 7.50 5.61
C PHE A 344 17.94 7.79 4.46
N VAL A 345 19.03 8.46 4.77
CA VAL A 345 20.15 8.63 3.83
C VAL A 345 21.33 7.85 4.40
N LEU A 346 21.71 6.80 3.67
CA LEU A 346 22.89 5.97 3.89
C LEU A 346 24.04 6.47 3.01
N ASP A 347 25.17 5.78 3.03
CA ASP A 347 26.35 6.16 2.25
C ASP A 347 26.08 6.04 0.75
N SER A 348 25.43 4.95 0.35
CA SER A 348 25.15 4.64 -1.06
C SER A 348 23.66 4.75 -1.43
N TRP A 349 22.76 4.86 -0.44
CA TRP A 349 21.31 4.72 -0.66
C TRP A 349 20.49 5.86 -0.06
N ILE A 350 19.43 6.25 -0.77
CA ILE A 350 18.34 7.06 -0.23
C ILE A 350 17.12 6.15 -0.11
N ILE A 351 16.57 6.08 1.09
CA ILE A 351 15.46 5.19 1.44
C ILE A 351 14.30 6.03 1.93
N SER A 352 13.14 5.90 1.30
CA SER A 352 11.88 6.45 1.79
C SER A 352 10.99 5.31 2.26
N THR A 353 10.69 5.29 3.54
CA THR A 353 9.80 4.34 4.20
C THR A 353 8.50 5.05 4.54
N GLY A 354 7.38 4.60 4.00
CA GLY A 354 6.05 4.92 4.47
C GLY A 354 5.44 3.76 5.26
N PRO A 355 4.21 3.90 5.77
CA PRO A 355 3.51 2.82 6.45
C PRO A 355 3.26 1.61 5.55
N LEU A 356 3.22 1.81 4.23
CA LEU A 356 2.91 0.78 3.22
C LEU A 356 3.80 0.85 1.96
N SER A 357 4.84 1.69 1.97
CA SER A 357 5.68 1.93 0.80
C SER A 357 7.16 1.93 1.20
N LEU A 358 7.99 1.21 0.45
CA LEU A 358 9.44 1.28 0.54
C LEU A 358 9.97 1.68 -0.82
N SER A 359 10.51 2.88 -0.93
CA SER A 359 11.17 3.38 -2.13
C SER A 359 12.66 3.50 -1.86
N LEU A 360 13.47 2.99 -2.78
CA LEU A 360 14.92 2.90 -2.68
C LEU A 360 15.51 3.48 -3.95
N VAL A 361 16.56 4.28 -3.81
CA VAL A 361 17.35 4.75 -4.94
C VAL A 361 18.82 4.80 -4.53
N GLN A 362 19.71 4.46 -5.46
CA GLN A 362 21.14 4.69 -5.24
C GLN A 362 21.42 6.19 -5.28
N LYS A 363 22.24 6.66 -4.35
CA LYS A 363 22.60 8.08 -4.22
C LYS A 363 23.29 8.63 -5.48
N SER A 364 24.06 7.79 -6.19
CA SER A 364 24.69 8.13 -7.47
C SER A 364 23.69 8.27 -8.63
N ASP A 365 22.53 7.61 -8.53
CA ASP A 365 21.48 7.57 -9.56
C ASP A 365 20.30 8.50 -9.22
N ALA A 366 20.33 9.13 -8.05
CA ALA A 366 19.24 9.97 -7.55
C ALA A 366 19.40 11.42 -8.04
N LEU A 367 18.42 11.89 -8.81
CA LEU A 367 18.21 13.30 -9.11
C LEU A 367 17.12 13.85 -8.18
N LEU A 368 17.44 14.93 -7.47
CA LEU A 368 16.58 15.53 -6.45
C LEU A 368 16.13 16.92 -6.91
N SER A 369 14.82 17.17 -6.91
CA SER A 369 14.27 18.50 -7.18
C SER A 369 13.28 18.94 -6.11
N ILE A 370 13.33 20.21 -5.72
CA ILE A 370 12.36 20.79 -4.79
C ILE A 370 11.12 21.18 -5.60
N VAL A 371 9.99 20.54 -5.31
CA VAL A 371 8.74 20.75 -6.05
C VAL A 371 7.84 21.75 -5.34
N ARG A 372 7.76 21.65 -4.01
CA ARG A 372 6.80 22.42 -3.20
C ARG A 372 7.33 22.70 -1.80
N SER A 373 6.92 23.83 -1.22
CA SER A 373 7.02 24.05 0.23
C SER A 373 5.65 24.33 0.82
N ASP A 374 5.37 23.74 1.98
CA ASP A 374 4.12 23.91 2.72
C ASP A 374 4.43 24.34 4.15
N GLN A 375 3.67 25.29 4.70
CA GLN A 375 3.76 25.64 6.12
C GLN A 375 2.64 24.94 6.88
N HIS A 376 2.95 24.23 7.97
CA HIS A 376 1.94 23.59 8.82
C HIS A 376 2.18 23.99 10.27
N ARG A 377 1.10 24.18 11.04
CA ARG A 377 1.20 24.34 12.50
C ARG A 377 1.70 23.03 13.10
N VAL A 378 2.86 23.06 13.73
CA VAL A 378 3.41 21.89 14.43
C VAL A 378 2.84 21.91 15.85
N LEU A 379 2.15 20.84 16.24
CA LEU A 379 1.71 20.63 17.61
C LEU A 379 2.95 20.46 18.50
N GLY A 380 3.02 21.22 19.59
CA GLY A 380 4.08 21.09 20.58
C GLY A 380 4.09 19.70 21.25
N PRO A 381 5.20 19.32 21.89
CA PRO A 381 5.39 17.99 22.50
C PRO A 381 4.42 17.66 23.64
N SER A 382 3.62 18.62 24.12
CA SER A 382 2.76 18.49 25.31
C SER A 382 1.31 18.09 25.02
N GLY A 383 0.86 18.02 23.77
CA GLY A 383 -0.49 17.54 23.43
C GLY A 383 -1.67 18.38 23.98
N THR A 384 -1.43 19.52 24.62
CA THR A 384 -2.47 20.42 25.11
C THR A 384 -2.81 21.45 24.03
N VAL A 385 -4.09 21.45 23.62
CA VAL A 385 -4.65 22.48 22.74
C VAL A 385 -5.01 23.67 23.62
N ASP A 386 -4.04 24.55 23.90
CA ASP A 386 -4.37 25.86 24.48
C ASP A 386 -5.02 26.70 23.39
N ARG A 387 -6.33 26.91 23.53
CA ARG A 387 -7.19 27.63 22.57
C ARG A 387 -6.85 29.12 22.43
N ASP A 388 -6.01 29.67 23.32
CA ASP A 388 -5.70 31.11 23.36
C ASP A 388 -4.21 31.46 23.12
N SER A 389 -3.37 30.52 22.65
CA SER A 389 -2.00 30.85 22.20
C SER A 389 -1.98 31.21 20.70
N PRO A 390 -1.63 32.45 20.28
CA PRO A 390 -1.66 32.84 18.87
C PRO A 390 -0.55 32.24 18.01
N VAL A 391 0.43 31.54 18.60
CA VAL A 391 1.65 31.11 17.91
C VAL A 391 1.90 29.62 18.13
N GLY A 392 1.14 28.78 17.43
CA GLY A 392 1.61 27.43 17.15
C GLY A 392 2.76 27.55 16.15
N SER A 393 3.97 27.12 16.53
CA SER A 393 5.16 27.20 15.66
C SER A 393 4.84 26.60 14.29
N THR A 394 4.78 27.44 13.25
CA THR A 394 4.55 27.01 11.87
C THR A 394 5.84 26.42 11.33
N GLY A 395 5.92 25.10 11.20
CA GLY A 395 7.04 24.42 10.58
C GLY A 395 6.89 24.40 9.06
N GLN A 396 7.89 24.87 8.33
CA GLN A 396 7.95 24.70 6.88
C GLN A 396 8.39 23.27 6.56
N PHE A 397 7.66 22.63 5.66
CA PHE A 397 7.97 21.34 5.08
C PHE A 397 8.29 21.50 3.60
N LEU A 398 9.36 20.87 3.16
CA LEU A 398 9.77 20.80 1.77
C LEU A 398 9.36 19.45 1.21
N THR A 399 8.76 19.44 0.03
CA THR A 399 8.51 18.23 -0.75
C THR A 399 9.50 18.17 -1.90
N LEU A 400 10.38 17.19 -1.83
CA LEU A 400 11.38 16.89 -2.86
C LEU A 400 10.87 15.74 -3.72
N LEU A 401 11.02 15.86 -5.03
CA LEU A 401 10.83 14.76 -5.96
C LEU A 401 12.18 14.08 -6.21
N VAL A 402 12.19 12.76 -6.06
CA VAL A 402 13.33 11.91 -6.34
C VAL A 402 13.06 11.18 -7.64
N THR A 403 13.92 11.37 -8.63
CA THR A 403 13.89 10.66 -9.90
C THR A 403 15.17 9.86 -10.09
N SER A 404 15.06 8.67 -10.70
CA SER A 404 16.22 7.86 -11.10
C SER A 404 16.71 8.33 -12.47
N ILE A 405 18.01 8.61 -12.60
CA ILE A 405 18.65 8.99 -13.87
C ILE A 405 18.53 7.83 -14.88
N THR A 406 18.76 6.61 -14.41
CA THR A 406 18.65 5.39 -15.21
C THR A 406 17.21 4.89 -15.42
N ARG A 407 16.19 5.60 -14.91
CA ARG A 407 14.75 5.25 -14.95
C ARG A 407 14.45 3.84 -14.41
N LYS A 408 15.27 3.34 -13.51
CA LYS A 408 15.12 2.01 -12.90
C LYS A 408 14.00 1.98 -11.86
N VAL A 409 13.68 3.12 -11.26
CA VAL A 409 12.69 3.27 -10.19
C VAL A 409 11.72 4.40 -10.55
N ASP A 410 10.44 4.18 -10.26
CA ASP A 410 9.40 5.19 -10.46
C ASP A 410 9.65 6.41 -9.56
N PRO A 411 9.40 7.64 -10.06
CA PRO A 411 9.55 8.85 -9.27
C PRO A 411 8.74 8.80 -7.97
N PHE A 412 9.36 9.21 -6.87
CA PHE A 412 8.68 9.27 -5.58
C PHE A 412 9.02 10.56 -4.84
N THR A 413 8.13 10.98 -3.94
CA THR A 413 8.30 12.22 -3.19
C THR A 413 8.78 11.95 -1.77
N ILE A 414 9.71 12.78 -1.32
CA ILE A 414 10.21 12.84 0.04
C ILE A 414 9.74 14.15 0.67
N ARG A 415 9.22 14.10 1.89
CA ARG A 415 8.86 15.29 2.67
C ARG A 415 9.83 15.46 3.83
N LEU A 416 10.45 16.64 3.94
CA LEU A 416 11.43 16.98 4.98
C LEU A 416 11.00 18.26 5.68
N ARG A 417 11.37 18.42 6.96
CA ARG A 417 11.26 19.74 7.61
C ARG A 417 12.38 20.65 7.12
N SER A 418 12.13 21.96 7.03
CA SER A 418 13.15 22.92 6.63
C SER A 418 14.38 22.94 7.56
N SER A 419 14.20 22.67 8.86
CA SER A 419 15.31 22.51 9.82
C SER A 419 16.18 21.28 9.57
N GLU A 420 15.63 20.21 8.97
CA GLU A 420 16.36 18.97 8.66
C GLU A 420 17.04 19.03 7.28
N TYR A 421 16.72 20.05 6.48
CA TYR A 421 17.21 20.19 5.10
C TYR A 421 18.72 20.38 5.02
N HIS A 422 19.31 21.15 5.95
CA HIS A 422 20.76 21.39 5.95
C HIS A 422 21.54 20.09 6.21
N ASP A 423 21.08 19.30 7.17
CA ASP A 423 21.68 18.00 7.49
C ASP A 423 21.49 17.01 6.34
N PHE A 424 20.30 16.97 5.75
CA PHE A 424 20.02 16.17 4.54
C PHE A 424 20.95 16.56 3.38
N ARG A 425 21.11 17.85 3.11
CA ARG A 425 21.97 18.38 2.05
C ARG A 425 23.44 18.07 2.30
N SER A 426 23.92 18.18 3.54
CA SER A 426 25.32 17.89 3.89
C SER A 426 25.74 16.45 3.57
N ARG A 427 24.77 15.53 3.51
CA ARG A 427 24.97 14.11 3.26
C ARG A 427 24.73 13.71 1.82
N ILE A 428 24.32 14.64 0.97
CA ILE A 428 24.04 14.40 -0.44
C ILE A 428 25.07 15.13 -1.28
N SER A 429 25.84 14.36 -2.04
CA SER A 429 26.92 14.89 -2.88
C SER A 429 26.40 15.44 -4.22
N SER A 430 25.17 15.10 -4.61
CA SER A 430 24.54 15.57 -5.84
C SER A 430 23.83 16.92 -5.65
N PRO A 431 23.82 17.78 -6.68
CA PRO A 431 23.13 19.07 -6.61
C PRO A 431 21.60 18.84 -6.53
N ILE A 432 20.94 19.51 -5.57
CA ILE A 432 19.48 19.53 -5.46
C ILE A 432 18.95 20.69 -6.31
N LEU A 433 18.13 20.38 -7.31
CA LEU A 433 17.57 21.36 -8.24
C LEU A 433 16.38 22.09 -7.60
N ASN A 434 16.53 23.40 -7.39
CA ASN A 434 15.43 24.24 -6.94
C ASN A 434 14.73 24.89 -8.15
N LEU A 435 13.93 24.10 -8.87
CA LEU A 435 13.30 24.52 -10.13
C LEU A 435 12.35 25.71 -9.98
N ASN A 436 11.82 25.93 -8.77
CA ASN A 436 10.82 26.94 -8.48
C ASN A 436 11.35 28.10 -7.61
N ASN A 437 12.68 28.23 -7.43
CA ASN A 437 13.29 29.23 -6.54
C ASN A 437 12.62 29.29 -5.15
N ILE A 438 12.26 28.13 -4.60
CA ILE A 438 11.59 28.03 -3.31
C ILE A 438 12.61 28.40 -2.23
N GLU A 439 12.33 29.46 -1.47
CA GLU A 439 13.13 29.85 -0.30
C GLU A 439 12.98 28.80 0.81
N VAL A 440 14.09 28.16 1.16
CA VAL A 440 14.18 27.23 2.29
C VAL A 440 14.49 28.05 3.54
N LYS A 441 13.50 28.23 4.42
CA LYS A 441 13.70 28.95 5.69
C LYS A 441 14.44 28.07 6.69
N GLY A 442 15.57 28.56 7.21
CA GLY A 442 16.32 27.90 8.29
C GLY A 442 15.55 27.84 9.61
N SER A 443 16.19 27.38 10.69
CA SER A 443 15.58 27.52 12.02
C SER A 443 15.41 29.02 12.36
N ILE A 444 14.43 29.38 13.20
CA ILE A 444 14.23 30.79 13.62
C ILE A 444 15.52 31.38 14.21
N SER A 445 16.31 30.56 14.91
CA SER A 445 17.62 30.95 15.42
C SER A 445 18.64 31.20 14.30
N ASP A 446 18.61 30.45 13.20
CA ASP A 446 19.51 30.68 12.05
C ASP A 446 19.07 31.89 11.22
N GLU A 447 17.76 32.10 11.07
CA GLU A 447 17.18 33.31 10.45
C GLU A 447 17.56 34.55 11.28
N PHE A 448 17.43 34.47 12.61
CA PHE A 448 17.90 35.52 13.50
C PHE A 448 19.41 35.75 13.37
N VAL A 449 20.23 34.70 13.31
CA VAL A 449 21.69 34.87 13.14
C VAL A 449 22.02 35.56 11.81
N ALA A 450 21.26 35.30 10.74
CA ALA A 450 21.43 35.97 9.45
C ALA A 450 21.08 37.46 9.55
N VAL A 451 19.89 37.79 10.05
CA VAL A 451 19.43 39.18 10.24
C VAL A 451 20.33 39.93 11.22
N PHE A 452 20.73 39.31 12.33
CA PHE A 452 21.62 39.89 13.33
C PHE A 452 22.98 40.26 12.74
N LYS A 453 23.52 39.46 11.83
CA LYS A 453 24.77 39.79 11.13
C LYS A 453 24.60 40.96 10.17
N GLU A 454 23.49 40.99 9.43
CA GLU A 454 23.19 42.08 8.51
C GLU A 454 23.07 43.42 9.25
N GLU A 455 22.36 43.43 10.38
CA GLU A 455 22.24 44.60 11.25
C GLU A 455 23.58 45.05 11.85
N ILE A 456 24.45 44.12 12.26
CA ILE A 456 25.78 44.46 12.81
C ILE A 456 26.71 45.03 11.75
N LEU A 457 26.58 44.62 10.48
CA LEU A 457 27.38 45.19 9.41
C LEU A 457 27.09 46.68 9.18
N ALA A 458 25.92 47.16 9.60
CA ALA A 458 25.58 48.58 9.59
C ALA A 458 26.20 49.36 10.77
N ASN A 459 26.71 48.67 11.80
CA ASN A 459 27.35 49.31 12.93
C ASN A 459 28.81 49.73 12.62
N PRO A 460 29.36 50.74 13.31
CA PRO A 460 30.75 51.15 13.15
C PRO A 460 31.74 50.01 13.43
N THR A 461 32.84 49.95 12.69
CA THR A 461 33.90 48.95 12.90
C THR A 461 34.92 49.39 13.95
N VAL A 462 35.42 48.44 14.73
CA VAL A 462 36.53 48.66 15.69
C VAL A 462 37.82 48.08 15.11
N ARG A 463 38.92 48.84 15.18
CA ARG A 463 40.24 48.39 14.73
C ARG A 463 41.00 47.74 15.86
N ILE A 464 41.40 46.48 15.67
CA ILE A 464 42.12 45.68 16.66
C ILE A 464 43.28 44.97 15.95
N SER A 465 44.44 44.91 16.62
CA SER A 465 45.63 44.22 16.07
C SER A 465 45.39 42.71 16.01
N GLN A 466 45.81 42.08 14.89
CA GLN A 466 45.57 40.66 14.65
C GLN A 466 46.20 39.74 15.72
N SER A 467 47.29 40.17 16.35
CA SER A 467 47.98 39.45 17.43
C SER A 467 47.19 39.35 18.74
N SER A 468 46.13 40.14 18.91
CA SER A 468 45.30 40.16 20.13
C SER A 468 43.98 39.39 20.00
N LEU A 469 43.70 38.81 18.82
CA LEU A 469 42.47 38.08 18.53
C LEU A 469 42.65 36.58 18.81
N GLU A 470 41.91 36.10 19.80
CA GLU A 470 41.85 34.67 20.13
C GLU A 470 40.74 33.96 19.35
N ALA A 471 40.80 32.63 19.33
CA ALA A 471 39.73 31.79 18.81
C ALA A 471 38.43 32.03 19.59
N CYS A 472 37.30 32.04 18.89
CA CYS A 472 35.99 32.23 19.49
C CYS A 472 35.72 31.16 20.56
N ILE A 473 35.40 31.57 21.79
CA ILE A 473 35.10 30.67 22.92
C ILE A 473 33.87 29.80 22.65
N GLY A 474 32.93 30.30 21.84
CA GLY A 474 31.68 29.59 21.54
C GLY A 474 31.84 28.40 20.59
N CYS A 475 32.51 28.58 19.45
CA CYS A 475 32.65 27.53 18.44
C CYS A 475 34.04 26.90 18.37
N MET A 476 35.08 27.57 18.87
CA MET A 476 36.49 27.20 18.74
C MET A 476 36.98 26.93 17.30
N GLN A 477 36.20 27.30 16.28
CA GLN A 477 36.49 27.05 14.86
C GLN A 477 36.95 28.29 14.10
N ARG A 478 36.59 29.49 14.57
CA ARG A 478 36.88 30.76 13.90
C ARG A 478 37.44 31.75 14.91
N GLN A 479 38.20 32.75 14.43
CA GLN A 479 38.64 33.87 15.26
C GLN A 479 37.45 34.74 15.69
N SER A 480 37.64 35.48 16.77
CA SER A 480 36.72 36.53 17.19
C SER A 480 36.63 37.64 16.14
N ASP A 481 35.42 38.06 15.79
CA ASP A 481 35.14 39.05 14.73
C ASP A 481 34.20 40.18 15.21
N VAL A 482 33.78 40.16 16.48
CA VAL A 482 32.89 41.15 17.08
C VAL A 482 33.39 41.60 18.46
N ALA A 483 33.29 42.90 18.72
CA ALA A 483 33.56 43.53 20.01
C ALA A 483 32.26 44.14 20.57
N LEU A 484 32.17 44.26 21.90
CA LEU A 484 31.03 44.89 22.58
C LEU A 484 31.47 46.24 23.13
N GLU A 485 30.91 47.33 22.61
CA GLU A 485 31.15 48.69 23.09
C GLU A 485 29.82 49.46 23.09
N ARG A 486 29.58 50.27 24.13
CA ARG A 486 28.28 50.94 24.30
C ARG A 486 28.15 52.13 23.36
N ILE A 487 27.41 51.97 22.27
CA ILE A 487 27.12 53.04 21.28
C ILE A 487 25.64 53.44 21.29
N CYS A 488 24.73 52.58 21.75
CA CYS A 488 23.27 52.80 21.67
C CYS A 488 22.71 54.09 22.31
N LEU A 489 23.49 54.75 23.18
CA LEU A 489 23.11 56.03 23.80
C LEU A 489 23.70 57.26 23.11
N ARG A 490 24.63 57.10 22.18
CA ARG A 490 25.18 58.21 21.38
C ARG A 490 24.27 58.58 20.21
N SER A 491 23.36 57.70 19.78
CA SER A 491 22.42 57.96 18.67
C SER A 491 21.12 58.65 19.08
N ASN A 492 20.79 58.69 20.38
CA ASN A 492 19.51 59.20 20.89
C ASN A 492 19.54 60.63 21.44
N SER A 493 20.55 61.44 21.08
CA SER A 493 20.60 62.85 21.48
C SER A 493 19.74 63.80 20.62
N ILE A 494 18.89 63.30 19.72
CA ILE A 494 18.06 64.17 18.83
C ILE A 494 16.53 64.01 19.05
N HIS A 495 16.05 63.03 19.81
CA HIS A 495 14.62 62.96 20.13
C HIS A 495 14.34 62.90 21.63
N ASN A 496 14.14 64.12 22.17
CA ASN A 496 13.33 64.48 23.33
C ASN A 496 12.91 63.35 24.26
N GLU A 497 13.61 63.26 25.38
CA GLU A 497 13.14 62.62 26.62
C GLU A 497 11.84 63.28 27.08
N SER A 498 10.69 62.73 26.69
CA SER A 498 9.41 62.98 27.38
C SER A 498 8.33 61.99 26.97
N VAL A 499 8.54 60.68 27.14
CA VAL A 499 7.42 59.76 27.33
C VAL A 499 7.78 58.74 28.39
N GLN A 500 6.98 58.77 29.45
CA GLN A 500 6.98 57.86 30.59
C GLN A 500 6.90 56.40 30.12
N ASN A 501 7.97 55.62 30.34
CA ASN A 501 7.89 54.18 30.43
C ASN A 501 8.35 53.74 31.82
N PRO A 502 7.56 52.95 32.57
CA PRO A 502 7.83 52.59 33.97
C PRO A 502 8.75 51.38 34.10
N SER A 503 9.88 51.36 33.38
CA SER A 503 10.90 50.30 33.50
C SER A 503 12.15 50.90 34.14
N GLY A 504 12.45 50.46 35.36
CA GLY A 504 13.43 51.06 36.26
C GLY A 504 14.89 51.07 35.75
N PRO A 505 15.85 51.51 36.59
CA PRO A 505 17.27 51.67 36.23
C PRO A 505 18.00 50.37 35.81
N ARG A 506 17.32 49.22 35.84
CA ARG A 506 17.87 47.88 35.59
C ARG A 506 17.84 47.42 34.14
N ASP A 507 17.21 48.17 33.24
CA ASP A 507 17.08 47.73 31.83
C ASP A 507 18.07 48.42 30.89
N ARG A 508 18.85 49.42 31.32
CA ARG A 508 19.74 50.18 30.43
C ARG A 508 20.97 49.36 30.02
N CYS A 509 21.42 49.52 28.77
CA CYS A 509 22.71 48.97 28.35
C CYS A 509 23.83 49.59 29.19
N THR A 510 24.78 48.75 29.63
CA THR A 510 25.92 49.11 30.48
C THR A 510 27.23 48.94 29.71
N GLU A 511 28.26 49.69 30.07
CA GLU A 511 29.56 49.59 29.42
C GLU A 511 30.21 48.22 29.64
N CYS A 512 30.78 47.66 28.57
CA CYS A 512 31.43 46.35 28.58
C CYS A 512 32.92 46.54 28.30
N SER A 513 33.78 46.12 29.23
CA SER A 513 35.25 46.19 29.07
C SER A 513 35.87 44.80 28.81
N CYS A 514 35.11 43.87 28.26
CA CYS A 514 35.60 42.53 27.94
C CYS A 514 36.42 42.53 26.66
N ARG A 515 37.43 41.65 26.60
CA ARG A 515 38.14 41.37 25.35
C ARG A 515 37.21 40.75 24.31
N PRO A 516 37.44 40.98 23.01
CA PRO A 516 36.70 40.32 21.95
C PRO A 516 37.09 38.84 21.91
N MET A 517 36.19 37.97 22.35
CA MET A 517 36.42 36.51 22.44
C MET A 517 35.33 35.70 21.73
N TRP A 518 34.44 36.36 21.00
CA TRP A 518 33.28 35.74 20.35
C TRP A 518 33.26 36.07 18.88
N CYS A 519 32.74 35.14 18.08
CA CYS A 519 32.35 35.43 16.70
C CYS A 519 30.88 35.84 16.62
N SER A 520 30.52 36.61 15.59
CA SER A 520 29.21 37.14 15.26
C SER A 520 28.13 36.07 15.33
N SER A 521 28.44 34.87 14.85
CA SER A 521 27.52 33.73 14.85
C SER A 521 27.25 33.18 16.26
N CYS A 522 28.29 33.07 17.09
CA CYS A 522 28.15 32.56 18.45
C CYS A 522 27.52 33.60 19.38
N LEU A 523 27.85 34.88 19.20
CA LEU A 523 27.24 35.97 19.94
C LEU A 523 25.75 36.13 19.58
N ALA A 524 25.38 36.00 18.30
CA ALA A 524 23.99 35.98 17.85
C ALA A 524 23.18 34.84 18.48
N LYS A 525 23.73 33.62 18.50
CA LYS A 525 23.10 32.45 19.14
C LYS A 525 22.95 32.65 20.65
N TRP A 526 23.95 33.22 21.30
CA TRP A 526 23.86 33.58 22.71
C TRP A 526 22.74 34.59 22.96
N PHE A 527 22.70 35.66 22.16
CA PHE A 527 21.70 36.71 22.24
C PHE A 527 20.28 36.13 22.10
N ALA A 528 20.03 35.33 21.07
CA ALA A 528 18.74 34.65 20.85
C ALA A 528 18.35 33.72 22.03
N SER A 529 19.32 33.03 22.64
CA SER A 529 19.05 32.13 23.77
C SER A 529 18.60 32.84 25.05
N ARG A 530 18.78 34.16 25.13
CA ARG A 530 18.40 34.98 26.28
C ARG A 530 17.10 35.75 26.07
N GLN A 531 16.49 35.63 24.90
CA GLN A 531 15.23 36.28 24.59
C GLN A 531 14.03 35.41 24.93
N ASP A 532 12.86 36.05 25.04
CA ASP A 532 11.59 35.35 25.21
C ASP A 532 11.28 34.53 23.94
N GLN A 533 11.30 33.21 24.09
CA GLN A 533 11.03 32.27 23.00
C GLN A 533 9.58 32.31 22.51
N HIS A 534 8.65 32.91 23.28
CA HIS A 534 7.24 33.05 22.91
C HIS A 534 6.96 34.29 22.06
N ASN A 535 7.82 35.31 22.11
CA ASN A 535 7.69 36.56 21.36
C ASN A 535 8.94 36.87 20.53
N THR A 536 9.04 36.25 19.35
CA THR A 536 10.19 36.40 18.44
C THR A 536 10.26 37.76 17.76
N HIS A 537 9.15 38.49 17.65
CA HIS A 537 9.09 39.79 16.99
C HIS A 537 9.84 40.90 17.74
N SER A 538 10.03 40.76 19.06
CA SER A 538 10.74 41.75 19.86
C SER A 538 12.24 41.47 20.01
N TRP A 539 12.77 40.38 19.44
CA TRP A 539 14.16 39.96 19.68
C TRP A 539 15.19 41.02 19.33
N LEU A 540 15.07 41.65 18.15
CA LEU A 540 16.01 42.70 17.72
C LEU A 540 15.95 43.96 18.61
N SER A 541 14.77 44.27 19.16
CA SER A 541 14.57 45.40 20.07
C SER A 541 14.94 45.13 21.53
N SER A 542 15.21 43.87 21.87
CA SER A 542 15.53 43.46 23.24
C SER A 542 17.02 43.61 23.56
N ARG A 543 17.38 43.29 24.81
CA ARG A 543 18.75 43.34 25.33
C ARG A 543 19.18 41.96 25.80
N ALA A 544 20.48 41.70 25.83
CA ALA A 544 21.05 40.47 26.36
C ALA A 544 22.23 40.78 27.30
N PRO A 545 22.48 39.96 28.32
CA PRO A 545 23.69 40.07 29.12
C PRO A 545 24.91 39.53 28.36
N CYS A 546 26.05 40.20 28.48
CA CYS A 546 27.33 39.74 27.96
C CYS A 546 27.65 38.34 28.51
N PRO A 547 28.08 37.38 27.68
CA PRO A 547 28.46 36.04 28.15
C PRO A 547 29.54 36.04 29.23
N THR A 548 30.42 37.04 29.21
CA THR A 548 31.62 37.11 30.08
C THR A 548 31.36 37.92 31.34
N CYS A 549 30.96 39.19 31.23
CA CYS A 549 30.80 40.09 32.38
C CYS A 549 29.34 40.37 32.75
N ARG A 550 28.37 39.82 32.01
CA ARG A 550 26.92 40.02 32.21
C ARG A 550 26.43 41.47 32.07
N SER A 551 27.26 42.39 31.57
CA SER A 551 26.83 43.73 31.17
C SER A 551 25.71 43.64 30.15
N LEU A 552 24.65 44.44 30.30
CA LEU A 552 23.53 44.44 29.36
C LEU A 552 23.96 45.18 28.09
N PHE A 553 23.69 44.59 26.93
CA PHE A 553 23.96 45.17 25.62
C PHE A 553 22.77 44.93 24.67
N CYS A 554 22.66 45.79 23.66
CA CYS A 554 21.71 45.63 22.55
C CYS A 554 22.46 45.39 21.23
N ILE A 555 21.74 45.15 20.14
CA ILE A 555 22.35 44.88 18.83
C ILE A 555 23.25 46.03 18.33
N LEU A 556 22.93 47.28 18.68
CA LEU A 556 23.71 48.47 18.32
C LEU A 556 25.05 48.58 19.05
N ASP A 557 25.22 47.85 20.15
CA ASP A 557 26.47 47.83 20.94
C ASP A 557 27.46 46.77 20.42
N VAL A 558 27.08 46.00 19.38
CA VAL A 558 27.92 44.96 18.78
C VAL A 558 28.62 45.51 17.56
N LEU A 559 29.95 45.59 17.61
CA LEU A 559 30.76 46.21 16.58
C LEU A 559 31.60 45.18 15.83
N PRO A 560 31.56 45.14 14.49
CA PRO A 560 32.41 44.27 13.71
C PRO A 560 33.89 44.70 13.81
N ILE A 561 34.78 43.73 13.93
CA ILE A 561 36.23 43.98 14.06
C ILE A 561 36.85 44.06 12.67
N GLN A 562 37.62 45.13 12.43
CA GLN A 562 38.51 45.24 11.28
C GLN A 562 39.95 45.02 11.74
N THR A 563 40.58 43.94 11.25
CA THR A 563 41.99 43.65 11.55
C THR A 563 42.89 44.65 10.83
N THR A 564 43.77 45.31 11.58
CA THR A 564 44.93 46.01 11.03
C THR A 564 46.15 45.10 11.16
N GLU A 565 46.93 44.98 10.09
CA GLU A 565 48.20 44.24 10.08
C GLU A 565 49.17 44.73 11.16
#